data_AF-A0A956ZG10-F1
#
_entry.id   AF-A0A956ZG10-F1
#
_cell.length_a   1.000
_cell.length_b   1.000
_cell.length_c   1.000
_cell.angle_alpha   90.00
_cell.angle_beta   90.00
_cell.angle_gamma   90.00
#
_symmetry.space_group_name_H-M   'P 1'
#
loop_
_entity.id
_entity.type
_entity.pdbx_description
1 polymer ?
#
loop_
_entity_poly.entity_id
_entity_poly.type
_entity_poly.pdbx_seq_one_letter_code
_entity_poly.pdbx_strand_id
1 'polypeptide(L)'
;MSLSQDPAYSVLKNELVCGYRDISKESYAGFSGAHKPDGNAIKTTNGAGPHNLQTFILASDGTVLHCLPGYWNPQDLVREIEFAGRLHDLWTNPSLSRASKDQAFRRMQLAHVHEHPQAMVRRSNMQGFDKKYEAKHRLRTSDTINNVQLASYALQKGQKIPAGAFKTTDVIMHERMAARPFLPFNQFDVAHFVDYGRPKYDKNEDFRNDNGMLVDRNGAKSQEMLGQVPQKKKKRKGGKMRRIVQSGGRGVVNYGLRAALR
;
A
#
# COMPACT_ATOMS: atom_id res chain seq x y z
N MET A 1 14.63 10.61 -2.10
CA MET A 1 14.11 12.00 -2.04
C MET A 1 13.43 12.35 -0.73
N SER A 2 12.46 11.59 -0.20
CA SER A 2 11.83 11.92 1.11
C SER A 2 12.85 12.20 2.21
N LEU A 3 13.79 11.27 2.40
CA LEU A 3 14.77 11.29 3.49
C LEU A 3 16.11 11.93 3.10
N SER A 4 16.30 12.23 1.82
CA SER A 4 17.61 12.57 1.21
C SER A 4 17.63 13.95 0.57
N GLN A 5 16.68 14.81 0.95
CA GLN A 5 16.53 16.18 0.47
C GLN A 5 16.18 17.07 1.64
N ASP A 6 16.63 18.31 1.59
CA ASP A 6 16.24 19.31 2.56
C ASP A 6 14.77 19.74 2.39
N PRO A 7 14.08 20.07 3.50
CA PRO A 7 14.62 20.18 4.86
C PRO A 7 14.74 18.84 5.63
N ALA A 8 14.14 17.75 5.13
CA ALA A 8 14.08 16.49 5.87
C ALA A 8 15.45 15.89 6.18
N TYR A 9 16.39 15.94 5.24
CA TYR A 9 17.74 15.40 5.47
C TYR A 9 18.43 16.08 6.65
N SER A 10 18.38 17.41 6.73
CA SER A 10 18.96 18.16 7.85
C SER A 10 18.33 17.78 9.19
N VAL A 11 17.00 17.70 9.27
CA VAL A 11 16.30 17.31 10.51
C VAL A 11 16.65 15.88 10.93
N LEU A 12 16.59 14.93 9.99
CA LEU A 12 16.92 13.52 10.26
C LEU A 12 18.36 13.36 10.75
N LYS A 13 19.30 14.14 10.20
CA LYS A 13 20.71 14.09 10.57
C LYS A 13 20.99 14.70 11.95
N ASN A 14 20.33 15.81 12.26
CA ASN A 14 20.69 16.65 13.41
C ASN A 14 19.85 16.37 14.66
N GLU A 15 18.63 15.84 14.50
CA GLU A 15 17.65 15.74 15.59
C GLU A 15 17.26 14.31 15.94
N LEU A 16 17.59 13.34 15.09
CA LEU A 16 17.14 11.95 15.23
C LEU A 16 18.29 10.96 15.09
N VAL A 17 18.18 9.83 15.79
CA VAL A 17 19.01 8.65 15.53
C VAL A 17 18.30 7.78 14.49
N CYS A 18 18.88 7.68 13.30
CA CYS A 18 18.27 6.97 12.18
C CYS A 18 18.77 5.53 12.07
N GLY A 19 17.83 4.59 11.90
CA GLY A 19 18.10 3.19 11.59
C GLY A 19 17.21 2.69 10.44
N TYR A 20 17.49 1.49 9.94
CA TYR A 20 16.67 0.85 8.91
C TYR A 20 16.53 -0.65 9.15
N ARG A 21 15.45 -1.23 8.62
CA ARG A 21 15.19 -2.67 8.62
C ARG A 21 14.64 -3.05 7.25
N ASP A 22 15.14 -4.13 6.67
CA ASP A 22 14.55 -4.72 5.48
C ASP A 22 13.24 -5.45 5.86
N ILE A 23 12.14 -5.04 5.23
CA ILE A 23 10.81 -5.63 5.41
C ILE A 23 10.45 -6.60 4.28
N SER A 24 11.32 -6.84 3.29
CA SER A 24 11.00 -7.60 2.07
C SER A 24 10.44 -9.00 2.33
N LYS A 25 10.74 -9.59 3.49
CA LYS A 25 10.27 -10.91 3.93
C LYS A 25 9.03 -10.87 4.82
N GLU A 26 8.58 -9.68 5.21
CA GLU A 26 7.39 -9.51 6.05
C GLU A 26 6.12 -9.79 5.25
N SER A 27 5.10 -10.34 5.89
CA SER A 27 3.84 -10.72 5.23
C SER A 27 3.03 -9.53 4.74
N TYR A 28 3.23 -8.35 5.35
CA TYR A 28 2.58 -7.10 4.98
C TYR A 28 3.33 -6.32 3.90
N ALA A 29 4.53 -6.77 3.54
CA ALA A 29 5.36 -6.08 2.56
C ALA A 29 4.78 -6.25 1.15
N GLY A 30 4.87 -5.16 0.40
CA GLY A 30 4.50 -5.11 -1.00
C GLY A 30 5.58 -5.73 -1.87
N PHE A 31 5.51 -5.44 -3.16
CA PHE A 31 6.57 -5.79 -4.08
C PHE A 31 6.77 -4.71 -5.15
N SER A 32 8.03 -4.41 -5.45
CA SER A 32 8.43 -3.37 -6.41
C SER A 32 9.73 -3.74 -7.11
N GLY A 33 10.10 -2.99 -8.15
CA GLY A 33 11.47 -3.05 -8.66
C GLY A 33 12.48 -2.59 -7.60
N ALA A 34 13.73 -3.05 -7.72
CA ALA A 34 14.82 -2.64 -6.83
C ALA A 34 15.21 -1.17 -7.05
N HIS A 35 15.24 -0.35 -6.01
CA HIS A 35 15.79 1.00 -6.06
C HIS A 35 17.30 0.95 -5.81
N LYS A 36 18.10 1.32 -6.81
CA LYS A 36 19.54 1.44 -6.64
C LYS A 36 19.87 2.77 -5.93
N PRO A 37 20.99 2.86 -5.19
CA PRO A 37 21.43 4.12 -4.56
C PRO A 37 21.60 5.28 -5.55
N ASP A 38 22.00 4.98 -6.79
CA ASP A 38 22.18 5.91 -7.91
C ASP A 38 20.96 6.00 -8.85
N GLY A 39 19.87 5.31 -8.52
CA GLY A 39 18.66 5.27 -9.35
C GLY A 39 17.87 6.58 -9.30
N ASN A 40 17.02 6.80 -10.31
CA ASN A 40 16.18 7.98 -10.35
C ASN A 40 15.15 7.95 -9.21
N ALA A 41 15.06 9.05 -8.47
CA ALA A 41 13.98 9.28 -7.52
C ALA A 41 12.94 10.22 -8.14
N ILE A 42 11.67 9.84 -8.10
CA ILE A 42 10.57 10.70 -8.55
C ILE A 42 9.79 11.23 -7.34
N LYS A 43 9.37 12.50 -7.42
CA LYS A 43 8.44 13.09 -6.45
C LYS A 43 7.06 12.50 -6.71
N THR A 44 6.46 11.88 -5.71
CA THR A 44 5.12 11.32 -5.78
C THR A 44 4.23 11.90 -4.68
N THR A 45 3.05 11.33 -4.49
CA THR A 45 2.10 11.72 -3.44
C THR A 45 2.52 11.15 -2.08
N ASN A 46 2.22 11.87 -1.00
CA ASN A 46 2.40 11.34 0.35
C ASN A 46 1.61 10.04 0.50
N GLY A 47 2.17 9.04 1.19
CA GLY A 47 1.54 7.74 1.32
C GLY A 47 1.67 6.81 0.12
N ALA A 48 2.42 7.16 -0.93
CA ALA A 48 2.61 6.26 -2.08
C ALA A 48 3.51 5.07 -1.73
N GLY A 49 3.08 3.86 -2.10
CA GLY A 49 3.79 2.62 -1.77
C GLY A 49 3.75 2.27 -0.27
N PRO A 50 2.57 2.26 0.38
CA PRO A 50 2.46 2.07 1.83
C PRO A 50 3.02 0.74 2.32
N HIS A 51 2.98 -0.29 1.48
CA HIS A 51 3.51 -1.61 1.77
C HIS A 51 5.02 -1.74 1.55
N ASN A 52 5.67 -0.74 0.94
CA ASN A 52 7.08 -0.80 0.53
C ASN A 52 8.01 0.01 1.43
N LEU A 53 7.48 1.04 2.10
CA LEU A 53 8.22 1.90 3.02
C LEU A 53 7.32 2.25 4.20
N GLN A 54 7.87 2.20 5.41
CA GLN A 54 7.24 2.74 6.62
C GLN A 54 8.29 3.48 7.43
N THR A 55 8.03 4.73 7.76
CA THR A 55 8.89 5.54 8.62
C THR A 55 8.27 5.59 10.01
N PHE A 56 8.96 5.02 10.99
CA PHE A 56 8.56 5.08 12.39
C PHE A 56 9.38 6.14 13.13
N ILE A 57 8.71 6.92 13.97
CA ILE A 57 9.35 7.81 14.95
C ILE A 57 9.05 7.22 16.32
N LEU A 58 10.09 6.87 17.06
CA LEU A 58 10.01 6.16 18.33
C LEU A 58 10.58 7.02 19.46
N ALA A 59 10.00 6.88 20.65
CA ALA A 59 10.69 7.27 21.87
C ALA A 59 11.85 6.30 22.17
N SER A 60 12.77 6.70 23.05
CA SER A 60 13.95 5.91 23.41
C SER A 60 13.62 4.55 24.05
N ASP A 61 12.43 4.39 24.61
CA ASP A 61 11.91 3.14 25.17
C ASP A 61 11.25 2.21 24.13
N GLY A 62 11.25 2.60 22.85
CA GLY A 62 10.62 1.84 21.76
C GLY A 62 9.12 2.07 21.60
N THR A 63 8.53 3.03 22.32
CA THR A 63 7.15 3.47 22.11
C THR A 63 7.00 4.18 20.77
N VAL A 64 6.00 3.78 19.98
CA VAL A 64 5.66 4.44 18.72
C VAL A 64 5.02 5.79 19.01
N LEU A 65 5.69 6.86 18.60
CA LEU A 65 5.16 8.22 18.62
C LEU A 65 4.39 8.50 17.33
N HIS A 66 4.98 8.10 16.19
CA HIS A 66 4.38 8.33 14.88
C HIS A 66 4.77 7.27 13.86
N CYS A 67 3.92 7.08 12.83
CA CYS A 67 4.20 6.19 11.72
C CYS A 67 3.69 6.80 10.41
N LEU A 68 4.58 6.92 9.43
CA LEU A 68 4.28 7.44 8.10
C LEU A 68 4.43 6.32 7.06
N PRO A 69 3.33 5.86 6.43
CA PRO A 69 3.42 4.86 5.38
C PRO A 69 3.87 5.51 4.06
N GLY A 70 4.65 4.79 3.27
CA GLY A 70 5.05 5.17 1.91
C GLY A 70 5.96 6.40 1.83
N TYR A 71 6.05 6.97 0.62
CA TYR A 71 6.77 8.21 0.35
C TYR A 71 6.13 9.40 1.08
N TRP A 72 6.95 10.33 1.56
CA TRP A 72 6.50 11.65 2.02
C TRP A 72 7.34 12.77 1.41
N ASN A 73 6.72 13.87 1.05
CA ASN A 73 7.43 15.06 0.59
C ASN A 73 8.32 15.60 1.73
N PRO A 74 9.55 16.07 1.46
CA PRO A 74 10.49 16.48 2.52
C PRO A 74 9.94 17.56 3.46
N GLN A 75 9.20 18.54 2.96
CA GLN A 75 8.61 19.59 3.79
C GLN A 75 7.49 19.05 4.68
N ASP A 76 6.67 18.15 4.13
CA ASP A 76 5.58 17.51 4.88
C ASP A 76 6.14 16.54 5.94
N LEU A 77 7.22 15.81 5.61
CA LEU A 77 7.89 14.92 6.55
C LEU A 77 8.44 15.68 7.77
N VAL A 78 9.06 16.84 7.57
CA VAL A 78 9.55 17.66 8.69
C VAL A 78 8.41 18.09 9.61
N ARG A 79 7.29 18.53 9.05
CA ARG A 79 6.09 18.86 9.83
C ARG A 79 5.60 17.69 10.68
N GLU A 80 5.58 16.48 10.12
CA GLU A 80 5.20 15.28 10.86
C GLU A 80 6.24 14.88 11.92
N ILE A 81 7.52 15.16 11.70
CA ILE A 81 8.58 14.98 12.71
C ILE A 81 8.39 15.95 13.87
N GLU A 82 8.14 17.24 13.60
CA GLU A 82 7.84 18.25 14.61
C GLU A 82 6.60 17.86 15.42
N PHE A 83 5.56 17.33 14.75
CA PHE A 83 4.39 16.81 15.41
C PHE A 83 4.71 15.62 16.32
N ALA A 84 5.57 14.68 15.89
CA ALA A 84 6.04 13.59 16.73
C ALA A 84 6.83 14.09 17.96
N GLY A 85 7.55 15.21 17.85
CA GLY A 85 8.15 15.91 18.99
C GLY A 85 7.12 16.34 20.04
N ARG A 86 6.00 16.94 19.62
CA ARG A 86 4.88 17.27 20.53
C ARG A 86 4.27 16.03 21.20
N LEU A 87 4.21 14.92 20.48
CA LEU A 87 3.74 13.64 21.03
C LEU A 87 4.76 13.04 22.02
N HIS A 88 6.06 13.28 21.83
CA HIS A 88 7.10 12.92 22.78
C HIS A 88 6.94 13.68 24.10
N ASP A 89 6.72 14.99 24.04
CA ASP A 89 6.46 15.80 25.24
C ASP A 89 5.23 15.30 26.01
N LEU A 90 4.18 14.91 25.28
CA LEU A 90 3.00 14.28 25.88
C LEU A 90 3.35 12.92 26.54
N TRP A 91 4.15 12.09 25.85
CA TRP A 91 4.55 10.77 26.35
C TRP A 91 5.37 10.85 27.64
N THR A 92 6.31 11.79 27.70
CA THR A 92 7.25 11.92 28.83
C THR A 92 6.69 12.74 29.99
N ASN A 93 5.56 13.41 29.81
CA ASN A 93 4.96 14.24 30.86
C ASN A 93 4.62 13.39 32.12
N PRO A 94 5.26 13.63 33.28
CA PRO A 94 5.06 12.83 34.49
C PRO A 94 3.75 13.15 35.22
N SER A 95 3.13 14.31 34.93
CA SER A 95 1.88 14.74 35.58
C SER A 95 0.63 14.07 35.02
N LEU A 96 0.75 13.39 33.86
CA LEU A 96 -0.38 12.75 33.19
C LEU A 96 -0.37 11.24 33.40
N SER A 97 -1.53 10.70 33.75
CA SER A 97 -1.75 9.25 33.75
C SER A 97 -1.65 8.68 32.33
N ARG A 98 -1.40 7.37 32.21
CA ARG A 98 -1.39 6.69 30.91
C ARG A 98 -2.69 6.89 30.13
N ALA A 99 -3.84 6.77 30.80
CA ALA A 99 -5.15 6.98 30.16
C ALA A 99 -5.32 8.41 29.64
N SER A 100 -4.87 9.41 30.40
CA SER A 100 -4.90 10.81 29.97
C SER A 100 -3.99 11.07 28.76
N LYS A 101 -2.81 10.45 28.73
CA LYS A 101 -1.89 10.49 27.58
C LYS A 101 -2.55 9.88 26.34
N ASP A 102 -3.17 8.72 26.45
CA ASP A 102 -3.82 8.06 25.32
C ASP A 102 -4.99 8.90 24.75
N GLN A 103 -5.77 9.55 25.62
CA GLN A 103 -6.85 10.45 25.20
C GLN A 103 -6.31 11.73 24.55
N ALA A 104 -5.21 12.29 25.09
CA ALA A 104 -4.54 13.45 24.49
C ALA A 104 -3.93 13.10 23.13
N PHE A 105 -3.26 11.95 23.01
CA PHE A 105 -2.69 11.45 21.76
C PHE A 105 -3.74 11.36 20.65
N ARG A 106 -4.88 10.72 20.95
CA ARG A 106 -6.04 10.64 20.04
C ARG A 106 -6.47 12.01 19.55
N ARG A 107 -6.66 12.95 20.48
CA ARG A 107 -7.10 14.32 20.16
C ARG A 107 -6.07 15.05 19.32
N MET A 108 -4.79 14.96 19.66
CA MET A 108 -3.71 15.61 18.93
C MET A 108 -3.60 15.09 17.50
N GLN A 109 -3.65 13.77 17.31
CA GLN A 109 -3.63 13.15 15.97
C GLN A 109 -4.78 13.65 15.09
N LEU A 110 -6.02 13.61 15.61
CA LEU A 110 -7.19 14.05 14.86
C LEU A 110 -7.21 15.56 14.62
N ALA A 111 -6.72 16.37 15.57
CA ALA A 111 -6.61 17.82 15.42
C ALA A 111 -5.54 18.20 14.38
N HIS A 112 -4.41 17.48 14.33
CA HIS A 112 -3.30 17.82 13.45
C HIS A 112 -3.69 17.81 11.97
N VAL A 113 -4.60 16.91 11.58
CA VAL A 113 -5.20 16.86 10.23
C VAL A 113 -5.74 18.23 9.79
N HIS A 114 -6.35 18.99 10.71
CA HIS A 114 -6.91 20.30 10.40
C HIS A 114 -5.85 21.43 10.37
N GLU A 115 -4.65 21.16 10.86
CA GLU A 115 -3.51 22.08 10.82
C GLU A 115 -2.71 21.96 9.51
N HIS A 116 -2.98 20.94 8.69
CA HIS A 116 -2.23 20.69 7.46
C HIS A 116 -2.42 21.80 6.42
N PRO A 117 -1.33 22.31 5.83
CA PRO A 117 -1.45 23.29 4.77
C PRO A 117 -2.08 22.64 3.54
N GLN A 118 -2.87 23.42 2.80
CA GLN A 118 -3.54 22.92 1.59
C GLN A 118 -2.58 22.28 0.56
N ALA A 119 -1.31 22.71 0.54
CA ALA A 119 -0.29 22.10 -0.31
C ALA A 119 0.03 20.65 0.09
N MET A 120 0.11 20.35 1.38
CA MET A 120 0.31 19.01 1.91
C MET A 120 -0.91 18.14 1.63
N VAL A 121 -2.12 18.63 1.91
CA VAL A 121 -3.38 17.92 1.61
C VAL A 121 -3.46 17.54 0.13
N ARG A 122 -3.08 18.47 -0.78
CA ARG A 122 -3.01 18.18 -2.23
C ARG A 122 -2.00 17.08 -2.55
N ARG A 123 -0.82 17.08 -1.91
CA ARG A 123 0.21 16.05 -2.08
C ARG A 123 -0.19 14.71 -1.44
N SER A 124 -1.11 14.70 -0.47
CA SER A 124 -1.63 13.49 0.17
C SER A 124 -2.83 12.86 -0.55
N ASN A 125 -3.12 13.29 -1.78
CA ASN A 125 -4.11 12.59 -2.60
C ASN A 125 -3.67 11.15 -2.90
N MET A 126 -4.47 10.17 -2.49
CA MET A 126 -4.22 8.77 -2.85
C MET A 126 -4.13 8.59 -4.37
N GLN A 127 -3.16 7.79 -4.83
CA GLN A 127 -2.89 7.59 -6.24
C GLN A 127 -4.06 6.90 -6.94
N GLY A 128 -4.27 7.21 -8.23
CA GLY A 128 -5.43 6.73 -8.97
C GLY A 128 -5.50 5.21 -9.09
N PHE A 129 -4.37 4.51 -9.14
CA PHE A 129 -4.37 3.04 -9.16
C PHE A 129 -4.74 2.42 -7.81
N ASP A 130 -4.40 3.08 -6.70
CA ASP A 130 -4.77 2.64 -5.34
C ASP A 130 -6.25 2.87 -5.11
N LYS A 131 -6.77 4.05 -5.47
CA LYS A 131 -8.22 4.33 -5.44
C LYS A 131 -9.02 3.28 -6.21
N LYS A 132 -8.54 2.88 -7.39
CA LYS A 132 -9.17 1.81 -8.19
C LYS A 132 -9.06 0.45 -7.52
N TYR A 133 -7.93 0.14 -6.89
CA TYR A 133 -7.75 -1.10 -6.16
C TYR A 133 -8.72 -1.19 -4.96
N GLU A 134 -8.82 -0.12 -4.17
CA GLU A 134 -9.76 0.00 -3.05
C GLU A 134 -11.21 -0.16 -3.50
N ALA A 135 -11.64 0.60 -4.51
CA ALA A 135 -13.00 0.49 -5.03
C ALA A 135 -13.30 -0.90 -5.58
N LYS A 136 -12.32 -1.59 -6.18
CA LYS A 136 -12.54 -2.90 -6.79
C LYS A 136 -12.68 -4.02 -5.75
N HIS A 137 -11.89 -3.97 -4.68
CA HIS A 137 -11.80 -5.09 -3.74
C HIS A 137 -12.48 -4.80 -2.40
N ARG A 138 -12.68 -3.53 -2.04
CA ARG A 138 -13.07 -3.09 -0.70
C ARG A 138 -14.03 -1.89 -0.69
N LEU A 139 -14.86 -1.74 -1.73
CA LEU A 139 -15.73 -0.56 -1.91
C LEU A 139 -16.57 -0.17 -0.69
N ARG A 140 -17.00 -1.17 0.11
CA ARG A 140 -17.88 -0.98 1.27
C ARG A 140 -17.19 -1.21 2.62
N THR A 141 -15.91 -1.61 2.61
CA THR A 141 -15.20 -2.07 3.81
C THR A 141 -13.90 -1.32 4.06
N SER A 142 -13.37 -0.61 3.07
CA SER A 142 -12.15 0.19 3.21
C SER A 142 -12.43 1.46 4.01
N ASP A 143 -11.62 1.70 5.04
CA ASP A 143 -11.60 2.95 5.82
C ASP A 143 -11.06 4.14 5.01
N THR A 144 -10.46 3.88 3.85
CA THR A 144 -9.94 4.91 2.94
C THR A 144 -11.02 5.57 2.08
N ILE A 145 -12.22 4.96 2.02
CA ILE A 145 -13.34 5.46 1.22
C ILE A 145 -14.15 6.43 2.06
N ASN A 146 -14.27 7.67 1.58
CA ASN A 146 -15.06 8.71 2.24
C ASN A 146 -16.52 8.71 1.77
N ASN A 147 -16.76 8.39 0.49
CA ASN A 147 -18.10 8.30 -0.06
C ASN A 147 -18.20 7.13 -1.06
N VAL A 148 -19.00 6.13 -0.72
CA VAL A 148 -19.15 4.89 -1.50
C VAL A 148 -19.70 5.14 -2.90
N GLN A 149 -20.70 6.03 -3.03
CA GLN A 149 -21.31 6.37 -4.31
C GLN A 149 -20.28 7.05 -5.24
N LEU A 150 -19.53 8.02 -4.73
CA LEU A 150 -18.48 8.69 -5.51
C LEU A 150 -17.31 7.74 -5.80
N ALA A 151 -16.93 6.88 -4.87
CA ALA A 151 -15.85 5.91 -5.07
C ALA A 151 -16.18 4.87 -6.15
N SER A 152 -17.47 4.56 -6.38
CA SER A 152 -17.90 3.64 -7.43
C SER A 152 -17.52 4.11 -8.85
N TYR A 153 -17.30 5.41 -9.05
CA TYR A 153 -16.80 5.97 -10.31
C TYR A 153 -15.41 5.43 -10.67
N ALA A 154 -14.61 4.99 -9.69
CA ALA A 154 -13.30 4.37 -9.94
C ALA A 154 -13.42 3.03 -10.70
N LEU A 155 -14.59 2.40 -10.68
CA LEU A 155 -14.87 1.16 -11.42
C LEU A 155 -15.27 1.42 -12.87
N GLN A 156 -15.61 2.65 -13.22
CA GLN A 156 -16.06 3.00 -14.56
C GLN A 156 -14.87 3.39 -15.45
N LYS A 157 -14.81 2.82 -16.66
CA LYS A 157 -13.72 3.08 -17.60
C LYS A 157 -13.84 4.49 -18.16
N GLY A 158 -12.75 5.26 -18.11
CA GLY A 158 -12.67 6.61 -18.69
C GLY A 158 -13.25 7.73 -17.83
N GLN A 159 -13.86 7.40 -16.69
CA GLN A 159 -14.42 8.39 -15.76
C GLN A 159 -13.33 8.90 -14.80
N LYS A 160 -13.37 10.21 -14.53
CA LYS A 160 -12.55 10.84 -13.50
C LYS A 160 -13.20 10.56 -12.14
N ILE A 161 -12.40 10.06 -11.18
CA ILE A 161 -12.87 9.86 -9.82
C ILE A 161 -13.17 11.23 -9.19
N PRO A 162 -14.40 11.49 -8.73
CA PRO A 162 -14.75 12.75 -8.08
C PRO A 162 -13.87 13.06 -6.86
N ALA A 163 -13.63 14.34 -6.60
CA ALA A 163 -13.00 14.77 -5.35
C ALA A 163 -13.88 14.34 -4.15
N GLY A 164 -13.25 14.03 -3.01
CA GLY A 164 -13.96 13.59 -1.81
C GLY A 164 -14.49 12.15 -1.85
N ALA A 165 -14.26 11.38 -2.93
CA ALA A 165 -14.58 9.96 -2.97
C ALA A 165 -13.73 9.13 -1.98
N PHE A 166 -12.47 9.51 -1.81
CA PHE A 166 -11.49 8.86 -0.94
C PHE A 166 -10.91 9.88 0.03
N LYS A 167 -10.56 9.44 1.23
CA LYS A 167 -9.75 10.20 2.18
C LYS A 167 -8.36 10.43 1.61
N THR A 168 -7.71 11.52 2.01
CA THR A 168 -6.29 11.74 1.74
C THR A 168 -5.45 10.88 2.68
N THR A 169 -4.22 10.57 2.29
CA THR A 169 -3.33 9.65 3.01
C THR A 169 -2.89 10.19 4.37
N ASP A 170 -2.79 11.52 4.52
CA ASP A 170 -2.57 12.18 5.80
C ASP A 170 -3.72 11.94 6.77
N VAL A 171 -4.98 12.07 6.32
CA VAL A 171 -6.17 11.76 7.13
C VAL A 171 -6.16 10.30 7.56
N ILE A 172 -5.95 9.37 6.61
CA ILE A 172 -5.93 7.92 6.87
C ILE A 172 -4.86 7.59 7.92
N MET A 173 -3.66 8.15 7.75
CA MET A 173 -2.54 7.92 8.66
C MET A 173 -2.86 8.41 10.08
N HIS A 174 -3.35 9.64 10.25
CA HIS A 174 -3.68 10.18 11.57
C HIS A 174 -4.85 9.47 12.25
N GLU A 175 -5.91 9.12 11.51
CA GLU A 175 -7.03 8.33 12.07
C GLU A 175 -6.54 6.97 12.56
N ARG A 176 -5.67 6.30 11.78
CA ARG A 176 -5.08 5.02 12.18
C ARG A 176 -4.12 5.17 13.35
N MET A 177 -3.34 6.24 13.42
CA MET A 177 -2.49 6.52 14.58
C MET A 177 -3.35 6.78 15.82
N ALA A 178 -4.40 7.59 15.73
CA ALA A 178 -5.30 7.87 16.85
C ALA A 178 -5.88 6.60 17.47
N ALA A 179 -6.15 5.55 16.67
CA ALA A 179 -6.61 4.26 17.18
C ALA A 179 -5.55 3.48 17.98
N ARG A 180 -4.26 3.87 17.93
CA ARG A 180 -3.08 3.14 18.43
C ARG A 180 -2.18 4.02 19.33
N PRO A 181 -2.70 4.60 20.43
CA PRO A 181 -1.93 5.52 21.25
C PRO A 181 -0.77 4.82 21.97
N PHE A 182 0.46 5.33 21.75
CA PHE A 182 1.66 4.95 22.47
C PHE A 182 1.88 3.43 22.62
N LEU A 183 1.67 2.68 21.54
CA LEU A 183 1.96 1.25 21.53
C LEU A 183 3.48 1.04 21.46
N PRO A 184 4.03 0.05 22.18
CA PRO A 184 5.38 -0.44 21.92
C PRO A 184 5.50 -0.92 20.46
N PHE A 185 6.66 -0.70 19.82
CA PHE A 185 6.86 -1.05 18.41
C PHE A 185 6.55 -2.51 18.09
N ASN A 186 6.89 -3.45 18.98
CA ASN A 186 6.62 -4.88 18.80
C ASN A 186 5.12 -5.26 18.91
N GLN A 187 4.27 -4.37 19.41
CA GLN A 187 2.82 -4.54 19.49
C GLN A 187 2.08 -3.73 18.42
N PHE A 188 2.79 -2.91 17.65
CA PHE A 188 2.18 -2.11 16.61
C PHE A 188 1.82 -3.00 15.41
N ASP A 189 0.53 -3.09 15.10
CA ASP A 189 0.03 -3.82 13.93
C ASP A 189 0.34 -3.06 12.64
N VAL A 190 1.57 -3.23 12.14
CA VAL A 190 2.04 -2.62 10.89
C VAL A 190 1.18 -3.09 9.72
N ALA A 191 0.79 -4.36 9.70
CA ALA A 191 0.06 -4.96 8.59
C ALA A 191 -1.26 -4.24 8.34
N HIS A 192 -2.06 -4.04 9.38
CA HIS A 192 -3.30 -3.28 9.27
C HIS A 192 -3.04 -1.78 9.05
N PHE A 193 -2.01 -1.22 9.69
CA PHE A 193 -1.71 0.21 9.58
C PHE A 193 -1.38 0.65 8.14
N VAL A 194 -0.69 -0.20 7.37
CA VAL A 194 -0.32 0.10 5.97
C VAL A 194 -1.30 -0.45 4.95
N ASP A 195 -2.37 -1.13 5.38
CA ASP A 195 -3.28 -1.83 4.48
C ASP A 195 -4.18 -0.86 3.71
N TYR A 196 -3.65 -0.31 2.63
CA TYR A 196 -4.40 0.40 1.59
C TYR A 196 -3.63 0.41 0.27
N GLY A 197 -4.36 0.61 -0.81
CA GLY A 197 -3.82 0.53 -2.15
C GLY A 197 -3.42 -0.89 -2.52
N ARG A 198 -2.72 -1.00 -3.65
CA ARG A 198 -2.30 -2.30 -4.16
C ARG A 198 -0.92 -2.70 -3.60
N PRO A 199 -0.65 -3.99 -3.37
CA PRO A 199 0.67 -4.45 -2.94
C PRO A 199 1.80 -4.21 -3.96
N LYS A 200 1.47 -4.14 -5.26
CA LYS A 200 2.45 -3.91 -6.33
C LYS A 200 2.71 -2.42 -6.53
N TYR A 201 3.95 -1.98 -6.34
CA TYR A 201 4.38 -0.66 -6.76
C TYR A 201 5.19 -0.75 -8.07
N ASP A 202 4.76 -0.03 -9.10
CA ASP A 202 5.41 -0.04 -10.41
C ASP A 202 6.57 0.97 -10.42
N LYS A 203 7.79 0.48 -10.16
CA LYS A 203 9.03 1.24 -10.35
C LYS A 203 9.29 1.39 -11.85
N ASN A 204 9.01 2.57 -12.40
CA ASN A 204 9.17 2.86 -13.81
C ASN A 204 10.05 4.10 -14.06
N GLU A 205 10.64 4.67 -13.01
CA GLU A 205 11.41 5.91 -13.04
C GLU A 205 12.62 5.80 -13.99
N ASP A 206 13.31 4.66 -13.96
CA ASP A 206 14.51 4.41 -14.78
C ASP A 206 14.20 4.09 -16.25
N PHE A 207 12.92 3.88 -16.58
CA PHE A 207 12.47 3.50 -17.93
C PHE A 207 11.67 4.62 -18.60
N ARG A 208 11.59 5.80 -17.96
CA ARG A 208 10.90 6.98 -18.47
C ARG A 208 11.91 8.00 -19.01
N ASN A 209 11.50 8.77 -20.01
CA ASN A 209 12.23 9.97 -20.42
C ASN A 209 11.88 11.18 -19.53
N ASP A 210 12.51 12.32 -19.79
CA ASP A 210 12.31 13.58 -19.05
C ASP A 210 10.86 14.08 -19.07
N ASN A 211 10.10 13.73 -20.11
CA ASN A 211 8.67 14.03 -20.22
C ASN A 211 7.79 13.04 -19.43
N GLY A 212 8.40 12.14 -18.65
CA GLY A 212 7.72 11.13 -17.86
C GLY A 212 7.09 10.01 -18.69
N MET A 213 7.35 9.91 -19.98
CA MET A 213 6.82 8.84 -20.84
C MET A 213 7.66 7.58 -20.73
N LEU A 214 7.02 6.42 -20.56
CA LEU A 214 7.70 5.13 -20.51
C LEU A 214 8.26 4.80 -21.91
N VAL A 215 9.58 4.87 -22.06
CA VAL A 215 10.30 4.65 -23.32
C VAL A 215 10.79 3.22 -23.47
N ASP A 216 11.17 2.55 -22.37
CA ASP A 216 11.53 1.13 -22.38
C ASP A 216 10.48 0.28 -21.67
N ARG A 217 9.49 -0.18 -22.46
CA ARG A 217 8.42 -1.05 -21.98
C ARG A 217 8.90 -2.48 -21.68
N ASN A 218 9.98 -2.93 -22.31
CA ASN A 218 10.45 -4.30 -22.16
C ASN A 218 11.30 -4.41 -20.90
N GLY A 219 12.24 -3.50 -20.67
CA GLY A 219 13.01 -3.39 -19.43
C GLY A 219 12.10 -3.24 -18.21
N ALA A 220 11.09 -2.37 -18.28
CA ALA A 220 10.11 -2.19 -17.21
C ALA A 220 9.32 -3.47 -16.87
N LYS A 221 9.12 -4.37 -17.84
CA LYS A 221 8.43 -5.65 -17.63
C LYS A 221 9.36 -6.76 -17.15
N SER A 222 10.64 -6.71 -17.52
CA SER A 222 11.65 -7.70 -17.17
C SER A 222 12.42 -7.35 -15.89
N GLN A 223 12.16 -6.19 -15.29
CA GLN A 223 12.81 -5.80 -14.05
C GLN A 223 12.62 -6.84 -12.95
N GLU A 224 13.70 -7.09 -12.19
CA GLU A 224 13.65 -7.92 -11.00
C GLU A 224 12.79 -7.25 -9.94
N MET A 225 11.89 -8.04 -9.35
CA MET A 225 10.96 -7.58 -8.33
C MET A 225 11.42 -8.09 -6.96
N LEU A 226 11.49 -7.19 -5.99
CA LEU A 226 11.77 -7.49 -4.58
C LEU A 226 10.46 -7.53 -3.77
N GLY A 227 10.47 -8.24 -2.65
CA GLY A 227 9.33 -8.35 -1.73
C GLY A 227 8.46 -9.59 -1.96
N GLN A 228 7.19 -9.52 -1.56
CA GLN A 228 6.23 -10.63 -1.63
C GLN A 228 5.67 -10.84 -3.05
N VAL A 229 6.54 -11.18 -4.00
CA VAL A 229 6.17 -11.38 -5.41
C VAL A 229 5.26 -12.61 -5.55
N PRO A 230 4.04 -12.47 -6.09
CA PRO A 230 3.16 -13.62 -6.28
C PRO A 230 3.78 -14.66 -7.21
N GLN A 231 3.87 -15.91 -6.77
CA GLN A 231 4.34 -16.99 -7.63
C GLN A 231 3.44 -17.10 -8.87
N LYS A 232 4.04 -17.07 -10.07
CA LYS A 232 3.30 -17.33 -11.31
C LYS A 232 2.70 -18.72 -11.22
N LYS A 233 1.37 -18.83 -11.09
CA LYS A 233 0.65 -20.09 -11.28
C LYS A 233 1.05 -20.61 -12.67
N LYS A 234 1.86 -21.68 -12.73
CA LYS A 234 2.17 -22.37 -13.98
C LYS A 234 0.81 -22.77 -14.57
N LYS A 235 0.35 -22.07 -15.62
CA LYS A 235 -0.74 -22.56 -16.44
C LYS A 235 -0.28 -23.91 -16.96
N ARG A 236 -0.76 -25.02 -16.38
CA ARG A 236 -0.66 -26.33 -17.01
C ARG A 236 -1.25 -26.12 -18.38
N LYS A 237 -0.42 -26.13 -19.43
CA LYS A 237 -0.90 -26.25 -20.80
C LYS A 237 -1.70 -27.54 -20.80
N GLY A 238 -3.03 -27.42 -20.75
CA GLY A 238 -3.92 -28.55 -20.93
C GLY A 238 -3.61 -29.11 -22.29
N GLY A 239 -2.83 -30.20 -22.32
CA GLY A 239 -2.66 -30.99 -23.52
C GLY A 239 -4.06 -31.33 -24.00
N LYS A 240 -4.38 -30.95 -25.23
CA LYS A 240 -5.52 -31.50 -25.95
C LYS A 240 -5.30 -33.01 -26.05
N MET A 241 -5.75 -33.76 -25.06
CA MET A 241 -5.99 -35.19 -25.22
C MET A 241 -7.16 -35.31 -26.20
N ARG A 242 -6.84 -35.53 -27.47
CA ARG A 242 -7.79 -36.01 -28.48
C ARG A 242 -8.42 -37.29 -27.91
N ARG A 243 -9.68 -37.22 -27.48
CA ARG A 243 -10.49 -38.41 -27.29
C ARG A 243 -10.64 -39.08 -28.66
N ILE A 244 -10.11 -40.29 -28.74
CA ILE A 244 -10.34 -41.25 -29.81
C ILE A 244 -11.85 -41.51 -29.87
N VAL A 245 -12.48 -41.15 -30.98
CA VAL A 245 -13.82 -41.63 -31.32
C VAL A 245 -13.60 -42.84 -32.21
N GLN A 246 -13.66 -44.03 -31.62
CA GLN A 246 -13.81 -45.27 -32.38
C GLN A 246 -15.26 -45.33 -32.87
N SER A 247 -15.45 -45.04 -34.16
CA SER A 247 -16.69 -45.26 -34.88
C SER A 247 -16.91 -46.76 -35.08
N GLY A 248 -17.86 -47.34 -34.36
CA GLY A 248 -18.35 -48.71 -34.60
C GLY A 248 -19.22 -48.75 -35.86
N GLY A 249 -18.65 -49.24 -36.96
CA GLY A 249 -19.34 -49.56 -38.20
C GLY A 249 -19.69 -51.05 -38.27
N ARG A 250 -20.94 -51.32 -38.65
CA ARG A 250 -21.66 -52.60 -38.75
C ARG A 250 -21.05 -53.62 -39.73
N GLY A 251 -21.29 -54.91 -39.44
CA GLY A 251 -21.50 -55.96 -40.44
C GLY A 251 -22.08 -57.25 -39.82
N VAL A 252 -23.39 -57.50 -39.97
CA VAL A 252 -24.07 -58.53 -40.81
C VAL A 252 -24.21 -59.92 -40.13
N VAL A 253 -25.38 -60.21 -39.52
CA VAL A 253 -26.50 -61.13 -39.92
C VAL A 253 -26.22 -62.64 -39.71
N ASN A 254 -27.06 -63.31 -38.89
CA ASN A 254 -27.82 -64.49 -39.34
C ASN A 254 -28.96 -64.93 -38.41
N TYR A 255 -29.98 -65.48 -39.07
CA TYR A 255 -31.31 -65.92 -38.67
C TYR A 255 -31.37 -67.03 -37.59
N GLY A 256 -32.51 -67.16 -36.90
CA GLY A 256 -32.90 -68.44 -36.32
C GLY A 256 -34.01 -68.41 -35.27
N LEU A 257 -35.24 -68.68 -35.71
CA LEU A 257 -36.50 -68.84 -34.99
C LEU A 257 -36.52 -69.86 -33.81
N ARG A 258 -37.58 -69.71 -32.97
CA ARG A 258 -38.26 -70.69 -32.07
C ARG A 258 -37.59 -71.00 -30.74
N ALA A 259 -38.29 -71.34 -29.66
CA ALA A 259 -39.64 -71.17 -29.15
C ALA A 259 -39.65 -71.95 -27.82
N ALA A 260 -40.29 -71.39 -26.79
CA ALA A 260 -41.06 -72.10 -25.76
C ALA A 260 -40.40 -73.20 -24.87
N LEU A 261 -40.65 -73.02 -23.57
CA LEU A 261 -40.89 -74.02 -22.51
C LEU A 261 -39.70 -74.53 -21.67
N ARG A 262 -39.78 -74.09 -20.39
CA ARG A 262 -39.31 -74.70 -19.13
C ARG A 262 -37.83 -74.64 -18.82
#